data_AF-A0A7W5ZLI6-F1
#
_entry.id   AF-A0A7W5ZLI6-F1
#
_cell.length_a   1.000
_cell.length_b   1.000
_cell.length_c   1.000
_cell.angle_alpha   90.00
_cell.angle_beta   90.00
_cell.angle_gamma   90.00
#
_symmetry.space_group_name_H-M   'P 1'
#
loop_
_entity.id
_entity.type
_entity.pdbx_description
1 polymer ?
#
loop_
_entity_poly.entity_id
_entity_poly.type
_entity_poly.pdbx_seq_one_letter_code
_entity_poly.pdbx_strand_id
1 'polypeptide(L)'
;MLETLGYIAGILTTVAFVPQVMQIYRTKSAKDVSLAMFLLFTVGVALWLAYGLMTHSFPVIAANTVTLMLSFVILYFKWKYSKTSNT
;
A
#
# COMPACT_ATOMS: atom_id res chain seq x y z
N MET A 1 -16.25 19.40 6.32
CA MET A 1 -15.77 19.52 4.92
C MET A 1 -14.37 18.93 4.76
N LEU A 2 -13.38 19.40 5.52
CA LEU A 2 -12.01 18.87 5.47
C LEU A 2 -11.92 17.38 5.83
N GLU A 3 -12.64 16.92 6.85
CA GLU A 3 -12.64 15.50 7.23
C GLU A 3 -13.23 14.59 6.15
N THR A 4 -14.36 14.98 5.56
CA THR A 4 -14.98 14.24 4.44
C THR A 4 -14.03 14.12 3.25
N LEU A 5 -13.35 15.22 2.90
CA LEU A 5 -12.33 15.21 1.85
C LEU A 5 -11.17 14.27 2.20
N GLY A 6 -10.70 14.31 3.46
CA GLY A 6 -9.66 13.41 3.96
C GLY A 6 -10.04 11.94 3.88
N TYR A 7 -11.28 11.58 4.24
CA TYR A 7 -11.78 10.21 4.09
C TYR A 7 -11.90 9.80 2.62
N ILE A 8 -12.44 10.64 1.75
CA ILE A 8 -12.54 10.34 0.31
C ILE A 8 -11.15 10.14 -0.30
N ALA A 9 -10.21 11.05 0.00
CA ALA A 9 -8.84 10.92 -0.45
C ALA A 9 -8.20 9.62 0.03
N GLY A 10 -8.32 9.32 1.32
CA GLY A 10 -7.81 8.09 1.92
C GLY A 10 -8.41 6.82 1.32
N ILE A 11 -9.72 6.79 1.07
CA ILE A 11 -10.40 5.66 0.43
C ILE A 11 -9.88 5.48 -0.99
N LEU A 12 -9.85 6.54 -1.80
CA LEU A 12 -9.41 6.46 -3.19
C LEU A 12 -7.96 5.96 -3.30
N THR A 13 -7.04 6.51 -2.49
CA THR A 13 -5.63 6.08 -2.51
C THR A 13 -5.46 4.65 -2.01
N THR A 14 -6.21 4.23 -0.99
CA THR A 14 -6.11 2.88 -0.43
C THR A 14 -6.68 1.84 -1.41
N VAL A 15 -7.87 2.09 -1.95
CA VAL A 15 -8.57 1.18 -2.86
C VAL A 15 -7.82 1.03 -4.19
N ALA A 16 -7.05 2.04 -4.62
CA ALA A 16 -6.21 1.94 -5.81
C ALA A 16 -5.18 0.78 -5.76
N PHE A 17 -4.78 0.33 -4.56
CA PHE A 17 -3.88 -0.82 -4.41
C PHE A 17 -4.60 -2.18 -4.50
N VAL A 18 -5.92 -2.23 -4.36
CA VAL A 18 -6.68 -3.48 -4.44
C VAL A 18 -6.60 -4.11 -5.84
N PRO A 19 -6.81 -3.37 -6.96
CA PRO A 19 -6.56 -3.89 -8.30
C PRO A 19 -5.13 -4.45 -8.49
N GLN A 20 -4.12 -3.78 -7.94
CA GLN A 20 -2.72 -4.23 -8.03
C GLN A 20 -2.51 -5.57 -7.31
N VAL A 21 -3.03 -5.71 -6.08
CA VAL A 21 -3.00 -6.98 -5.32
C VAL A 21 -3.72 -8.08 -6.08
N MET A 22 -4.92 -7.79 -6.61
CA MET A 22 -5.71 -8.75 -7.38
C MET A 22 -5.00 -9.18 -8.66
N GLN A 23 -4.36 -8.26 -9.37
CA GLN A 23 -3.61 -8.57 -10.59
C GLN A 23 -2.47 -9.53 -10.28
N ILE A 24 -1.62 -9.22 -9.29
CA ILE A 24 -0.50 -10.09 -8.89
C ILE A 24 -1.01 -11.46 -8.44
N TYR A 25 -2.10 -11.49 -7.67
CA TYR A 25 -2.69 -12.75 -7.21
C TYR A 25 -3.24 -13.60 -8.36
N ARG A 26 -3.84 -12.99 -9.40
CA ARG A 26 -4.37 -13.70 -10.57
C ARG A 26 -3.26 -14.18 -11.51
N THR A 27 -2.30 -13.33 -11.83
CA THR A 27 -1.20 -13.66 -12.74
C THR A 27 -0.12 -14.51 -12.10
N LYS A 28 -0.09 -14.59 -10.76
CA LYS A 28 0.98 -15.24 -9.97
C LYS A 28 2.37 -14.71 -10.36
N SER A 29 2.44 -13.46 -10.83
CA SER A 29 3.66 -12.80 -11.27
C SER A 29 3.71 -11.38 -10.74
N ALA A 30 4.85 -11.04 -10.14
CA ALA A 30 5.16 -9.69 -9.67
C ALA A 30 6.46 -9.18 -10.31
N LYS A 31 6.86 -9.72 -11.48
CA LYS A 31 8.14 -9.40 -12.12
C LYS A 31 8.28 -7.91 -12.40
N ASP A 32 7.25 -7.30 -12.97
CA ASP A 32 7.25 -5.90 -13.39
C ASP A 32 6.94 -4.91 -12.26
N VAL A 33 6.60 -5.42 -11.07
CA VAL A 33 6.38 -4.58 -9.88
C VAL A 33 7.73 -4.15 -9.31
N SER A 34 7.98 -2.84 -9.25
CA SER A 34 9.23 -2.30 -8.70
C SER A 34 9.32 -2.52 -7.18
N LEU A 35 10.29 -3.32 -6.74
CA LEU A 35 10.54 -3.57 -5.32
C LEU A 35 10.96 -2.28 -4.58
N ALA A 36 11.87 -1.51 -5.18
CA ALA A 36 12.38 -0.27 -4.58
C ALA A 36 11.25 0.75 -4.34
N MET A 37 10.33 0.89 -5.30
CA MET A 37 9.18 1.77 -5.17
C MET A 37 8.30 1.36 -3.99
N PHE A 38 7.93 0.08 -3.86
CA PHE A 38 7.10 -0.39 -2.76
C PHE A 38 7.78 -0.34 -1.40
N LEU A 39 9.11 -0.51 -1.33
CA LEU A 39 9.86 -0.32 -0.08
C LEU A 39 9.84 1.14 0.38
N LEU A 40 10.17 2.07 -0.51
CA LEU A 40 10.13 3.51 -0.21
C LEU A 40 8.71 3.96 0.15
N PHE A 41 7.71 3.47 -0.60
CA PHE A 41 6.30 3.75 -0.33
C PHE A 41 5.88 3.23 1.06
N THR A 42 6.25 1.99 1.41
CA THR A 42 5.94 1.39 2.73
C THR A 42 6.53 2.22 3.87
N VAL A 43 7.79 2.63 3.74
CA VAL A 43 8.44 3.50 4.75
C VAL A 43 7.73 4.85 4.83
N GLY A 44 7.43 5.47 3.69
CA GLY A 44 6.70 6.74 3.64
C GLY A 44 5.32 6.66 4.31
N VAL A 45 4.53 5.61 4.04
CA VAL A 45 3.22 5.38 4.66
C VAL A 45 3.35 5.13 6.17
N ALA A 46 4.37 4.40 6.62
CA ALA A 46 4.64 4.21 8.05
C ALA A 46 4.96 5.54 8.75
N LEU A 47 5.74 6.41 8.11
CA LEU A 47 6.01 7.76 8.62
C LEU A 47 4.76 8.64 8.64
N TRP A 48 3.90 8.56 7.61
CA TRP A 48 2.61 9.26 7.60
C TRP A 48 1.66 8.77 8.68
N LEU A 49 1.65 7.47 8.97
CA LEU A 49 0.89 6.91 10.08
C LEU A 49 1.39 7.45 11.42
N ALA A 50 2.71 7.47 11.64
CA ALA A 50 3.31 8.07 12.83
C ALA A 50 2.95 9.55 12.97
N TYR A 51 3.03 10.31 11.87
CA TYR A 51 2.58 11.71 11.81
C TYR A 51 1.10 11.86 12.17
N GLY A 52 0.23 11.01 11.61
CA GLY A 52 -1.21 11.01 11.92
C GLY A 52 -1.49 10.77 13.40
N LEU A 53 -0.76 9.83 14.02
CA LEU A 53 -0.85 9.57 15.46
C LEU A 53 -0.40 10.78 16.30
N MET A 54 0.72 11.40 15.95
CA MET A 54 1.24 12.59 16.65
C MET A 54 0.33 13.82 16.51
N THR A 55 -0.43 13.91 15.41
CA THR A 55 -1.35 15.03 15.13
C THR A 55 -2.81 14.71 15.48
N HIS A 56 -3.09 13.53 16.03
CA HIS A 56 -4.45 13.04 16.32
C HIS A 56 -5.41 13.10 15.12
N SER A 57 -4.88 12.96 13.90
CA SER A 57 -5.67 13.03 12.66
C SER A 57 -6.25 11.66 12.28
N PHE A 58 -7.49 11.40 12.70
CA PHE A 58 -8.18 10.13 12.42
C PHE A 58 -8.23 9.73 10.94
N PRO A 59 -8.54 10.62 9.96
CA PRO A 59 -8.54 10.25 8.55
C PRO A 59 -7.18 9.78 8.05
N VAL A 60 -6.10 10.45 8.49
CA VAL A 60 -4.72 10.09 8.13
C VAL A 60 -4.34 8.74 8.75
N ILE A 61 -4.67 8.53 10.03
CA ILE A 61 -4.41 7.27 10.73
C ILE A 61 -5.13 6.12 10.02
N ALA A 62 -6.43 6.27 9.76
CA ALA A 62 -7.25 5.23 9.14
C ALA A 62 -6.73 4.86 7.74
N ALA A 63 -6.49 5.86 6.88
CA ALA A 63 -6.02 5.64 5.52
C ALA A 63 -4.65 4.97 5.46
N ASN A 64 -3.68 5.46 6.24
CA ASN A 64 -2.32 4.92 6.22
C ASN A 64 -2.22 3.54 6.88
N THR A 65 -3.06 3.24 7.87
CA THR A 65 -3.10 1.89 8.47
C THR A 65 -3.49 0.84 7.43
N VAL A 66 -4.59 1.06 6.70
CA VAL A 66 -5.05 0.11 5.68
C VAL A 66 -4.08 0.05 4.50
N THR A 67 -3.56 1.21 4.07
CA THR A 67 -2.56 1.27 2.99
C THR A 67 -1.29 0.51 3.36
N LEU A 68 -0.82 0.61 4.60
CA LEU A 68 0.37 -0.10 5.08
C LEU A 68 0.17 -1.61 5.04
N MET A 69 -1.00 -2.10 5.46
CA MET A 69 -1.36 -3.53 5.35
C MET A 69 -1.34 -4.00 3.90
N LEU A 70 -1.96 -3.25 2.97
CA LEU A 70 -1.96 -3.59 1.55
C LEU A 70 -0.55 -3.58 0.95
N SER A 71 0.28 -2.60 1.33
CA SER A 71 1.66 -2.53 0.86
C SER A 71 2.48 -3.75 1.30
N PHE A 72 2.30 -4.22 2.54
CA PHE A 72 2.93 -5.47 2.99
C PHE A 72 2.45 -6.70 2.22
N VAL A 73 1.16 -6.78 1.85
CA VAL A 73 0.65 -7.86 0.98
C VAL A 73 1.33 -7.83 -0.39
N ILE A 74 1.50 -6.64 -0.98
CA ILE A 74 2.19 -6.49 -2.27
C ILE A 74 3.67 -6.88 -2.14
N LEU A 75 4.37 -6.45 -1.09
CA LEU A 75 5.76 -6.84 -0.85
C LEU A 75 5.90 -8.35 -0.64
N TYR A 76 4.98 -8.98 0.11
CA TYR A 76 4.93 -10.42 0.27
C TYR A 76 4.73 -11.13 -1.07
N PHE A 77 3.80 -10.66 -1.90
CA PHE A 77 3.60 -11.21 -3.23
C PHE A 77 4.78 -10.98 -4.15
N LYS A 78 5.46 -9.83 -4.08
CA LYS A 78 6.71 -9.59 -4.80
C LYS A 78 7.75 -10.62 -4.40
N TRP A 79 7.95 -10.87 -3.11
CA TRP A 79 8.89 -11.89 -2.64
C TRP A 79 8.51 -13.30 -3.10
N LYS A 80 7.24 -13.68 -3.00
CA LYS A 80 6.73 -15.01 -3.37
C LYS A 80 6.79 -15.27 -4.88
N TYR A 81 6.41 -14.29 -5.70
CA TYR A 81 6.25 -14.44 -7.16
C TYR A 81 7.40 -13.83 -7.99
N SER A 82 8.48 -13.34 -7.35
CA SER A 82 9.69 -12.89 -8.05
C SER A 82 10.62 -14.05 -8.46
N LYS A 83 10.38 -15.28 -7.99
CA LYS A 83 11.22 -16.46 -8.27
C LYS A 83 10.75 -17.33 -9.44
N THR A 84 9.69 -16.97 -10.16
CA THR A 84 9.20 -17.74 -11.33
C THR A 84 9.96 -17.40 -12.63
N SER A 85 11.28 -17.20 -12.55
CA SER A 85 12.17 -17.28 -13.71
C SER A 85 13.39 -18.10 -13.38
N ASN A 86 13.17 -19.39 -13.08
CA ASN A 86 14.21 -20.38 -13.35
C ASN A 86 14.13 -20.66 -14.86
N THR A 87 14.93 -19.92 -15.63
CA THR A 87 15.54 -20.46 -16.85
C THR A 87 16.41 -21.65 -16.49
#